data_AF-V9KSV8-F1
#
_entry.id   AF-V9KSV8-F1
#
_cell.length_a   1.000
_cell.length_b   1.000
_cell.length_c   1.000
_cell.angle_alpha   90.00
_cell.angle_beta   90.00
_cell.angle_gamma   90.00
#
_symmetry.space_group_name_H-M   'P 1'
#
loop_
_entity.id
_entity.type
_entity.pdbx_description
1 polymer ?
#
loop_
_entity_poly.entity_id
_entity_poly.type
_entity_poly.pdbx_seq_one_letter_code
_entity_poly.pdbx_strand_id
1 'polypeptide(L)'
;VTVTMERHSLVSRQSGRWVVPRFLRRSKAPDYRDKRVFGVPLIVNVQRSGQPLPQGIQQALRYLRSQCRQQVGIFRKSGVKSRIQVLRELNEGRPEHTDYTTHSPYDVADMLKQYFRDLPQPVFSSKLTNTFLQIYQHVPREEQVSALQAAIVLMPDEHREVLQSLLYFLSDVAADNENQMTARNLAVCLAPSLFHLNLPRKEASSPRMLPRRTALSKPDQRDLSENLAATEGLSHMITESKRLFQVPLDIMTQVRSSNAGAEWHPMPLAVPGSGGGSTVRLCQAGLEATFHELLIEAEEKFRGWVSATGPGNTQLSYKKAGDGPPLRLWKVTVEVEAAPRSVLNRILRERHLWDEDLLVGKVLEHFEGNTDLYYYVQDSMAPHPRRSFTVLRSWWQELSRGVCALVATSVEPDLGGEEGAVQALVLTAQYLMEPCGSGHCRLTHISRTDLRGRSPEWYKQVYGYLCAVEVARIRDSFVQSMPRGAEAGM
;
A
#
# COMPACT_ATOMS: atom_id res chain seq x y z
N VAL A 1 22.54 4.10 10.92
CA VAL A 1 22.77 4.87 9.67
C VAL A 1 23.61 6.11 9.93
N THR A 2 23.20 7.01 10.85
CA THR A 2 23.98 8.20 11.24
C THR A 2 25.35 7.86 11.86
N VAL A 3 25.43 6.88 12.75
CA VAL A 3 26.69 6.51 13.44
C VAL A 3 27.77 5.95 12.50
N THR A 4 27.37 5.22 11.45
CA THR A 4 28.31 4.65 10.47
C THR A 4 28.77 5.68 9.44
N MET A 5 27.89 6.61 9.04
CA MET A 5 28.22 7.70 8.11
C MET A 5 29.07 8.80 8.78
N GLU A 6 28.93 9.00 10.08
CA GLU A 6 29.73 9.97 10.86
C GLU A 6 31.19 9.54 11.04
N ARG A 7 31.49 8.22 11.07
CA ARG A 7 32.87 7.73 11.24
C ARG A 7 33.80 7.98 10.05
N HIS A 8 33.26 8.26 8.87
CA HIS A 8 34.04 8.35 7.62
C HIS A 8 33.88 9.68 6.86
N SER A 9 33.17 10.65 7.43
CA SER A 9 32.93 11.95 6.77
C SER A 9 33.86 13.04 7.32
N LEU A 10 34.94 13.36 6.60
CA LEU A 10 35.73 14.56 6.85
C LEU A 10 35.09 15.74 6.10
N VAL A 11 34.32 16.58 6.79
CA VAL A 11 33.90 17.88 6.23
C VAL A 11 34.27 19.03 7.17
N SER A 12 35.15 19.86 6.61
CA SER A 12 35.63 21.17 7.06
C SER A 12 34.55 22.08 7.65
N ARG A 13 34.84 22.62 8.83
CA ARG A 13 34.14 23.75 9.45
C ARG A 13 34.45 25.03 8.68
N GLN A 14 33.44 25.65 8.04
CA GLN A 14 33.39 27.11 7.93
C GLN A 14 31.95 27.63 8.09
N SER A 15 31.83 28.60 8.98
CA SER A 15 30.66 29.35 9.43
C SER A 15 30.13 30.36 8.40
N GLY A 16 28.80 30.59 8.36
CA GLY A 16 28.28 31.86 7.86
C GLY A 16 26.80 31.91 7.43
N ARG A 17 25.94 32.39 8.35
CA ARG A 17 24.73 33.23 8.12
C ARG A 17 23.52 32.61 7.37
N TRP A 18 22.53 32.14 8.13
CA TRP A 18 21.19 31.84 7.63
C TRP A 18 20.34 33.12 7.50
N VAL A 19 20.03 33.51 6.27
CA VAL A 19 18.93 34.44 5.95
C VAL A 19 17.67 33.60 5.75
N VAL A 20 16.62 33.85 6.53
CA VAL A 20 15.34 33.14 6.42
C VAL A 20 14.61 33.57 5.15
N PRO A 21 14.37 32.70 4.15
CA PRO A 21 13.58 33.08 2.98
C PRO A 21 12.09 33.19 3.35
N ARG A 22 11.49 34.32 2.95
CA ARG A 22 10.10 34.67 3.16
C ARG A 22 9.14 33.67 2.48
N PHE A 23 8.11 33.27 3.22
CA PHE A 23 6.84 32.65 2.82
C PHE A 23 6.87 31.76 1.56
N LEU A 24 7.09 30.45 1.79
CA LEU A 24 6.76 29.40 0.83
C LEU A 24 5.25 29.43 0.54
N ARG A 25 4.87 29.89 -0.66
CA ARG A 25 3.57 29.55 -1.26
C ARG A 25 3.49 28.02 -1.24
N ARG A 26 2.52 27.46 -0.49
CA ARG A 26 2.14 26.04 -0.61
C ARG A 26 1.88 25.76 -2.09
N SER A 27 2.78 25.04 -2.74
CA SER A 27 2.50 24.47 -4.06
C SER A 27 1.25 23.61 -3.90
N LYS A 28 0.21 23.87 -4.71
CA LYS A 28 -0.92 22.95 -4.79
C LYS A 28 -0.34 21.60 -5.22
N ALA A 29 -0.61 20.55 -4.44
CA ALA A 29 -0.26 19.20 -4.84
C ALA A 29 -0.87 18.94 -6.23
N PRO A 30 -0.13 18.33 -7.17
CA PRO A 30 -0.68 18.03 -8.49
C PRO A 30 -1.94 17.19 -8.35
N ASP A 31 -2.98 17.52 -9.11
CA ASP A 31 -4.15 16.67 -9.20
C ASP A 31 -3.84 15.51 -10.16
N TYR A 32 -4.01 14.29 -9.68
CA TYR A 32 -3.74 13.07 -10.46
C TYR A 32 -5.03 12.46 -11.01
N ARG A 33 -6.19 13.11 -10.91
CA ARG A 33 -7.49 12.57 -11.39
C ARG A 33 -7.48 12.21 -12.88
N ASP A 34 -6.72 12.93 -13.70
CA ASP A 34 -6.66 12.72 -15.15
C ASP A 34 -5.73 11.59 -15.59
N LYS A 35 -4.97 11.00 -14.65
CA LYS A 35 -4.03 9.89 -14.92
C LYS A 35 -4.29 8.72 -14.01
N ARG A 36 -4.28 7.50 -14.54
CA ARG A 36 -4.53 6.29 -13.76
C ARG A 36 -3.27 5.49 -13.46
N VAL A 37 -2.29 5.46 -14.38
CA VAL A 37 -1.12 4.58 -14.25
C VAL A 37 0.21 5.33 -14.36
N PHE A 38 0.51 5.94 -15.51
CA PHE A 38 1.83 6.51 -15.79
C PHE A 38 1.96 7.92 -15.22
N GLY A 39 3.03 8.16 -14.47
CA GLY A 39 3.25 9.44 -13.79
C GLY A 39 2.35 9.68 -12.57
N VAL A 40 1.72 8.62 -12.05
CA VAL A 40 1.00 8.65 -10.78
C VAL A 40 1.95 8.21 -9.64
N PRO A 41 2.02 8.93 -8.52
CA PRO A 41 2.82 8.51 -7.37
C PRO A 41 2.35 7.16 -6.81
N LEU A 42 3.29 6.32 -6.35
CA LEU A 42 2.98 5.03 -5.74
C LEU A 42 1.95 5.14 -4.61
N ILE A 43 2.10 6.15 -3.74
CA ILE A 43 1.17 6.40 -2.62
C ILE A 43 -0.28 6.63 -3.08
N VAL A 44 -0.46 7.28 -4.24
CA VAL A 44 -1.78 7.54 -4.82
C VAL A 44 -2.39 6.23 -5.36
N ASN A 45 -1.59 5.32 -5.88
CA ASN A 45 -2.07 3.98 -6.26
C ASN A 45 -2.56 3.22 -5.03
N VAL A 46 -1.80 3.24 -3.92
CA VAL A 46 -2.24 2.61 -2.67
C VAL A 46 -3.56 3.21 -2.18
N GLN A 47 -3.70 4.54 -2.23
CA GLN A 47 -4.95 5.22 -1.85
C GLN A 47 -6.15 4.85 -2.74
N ARG A 48 -5.93 4.41 -3.99
CA ARG A 48 -6.99 4.07 -4.94
C ARG A 48 -7.36 2.59 -4.90
N SER A 49 -6.38 1.70 -4.80
CA SER A 49 -6.57 0.26 -4.96
C SER A 49 -6.00 -0.59 -3.83
N GLY A 50 -5.45 0.00 -2.77
CA GLY A 50 -4.81 -0.73 -1.67
C GLY A 50 -3.39 -1.24 -1.97
N GLN A 51 -2.92 -1.11 -3.21
CA GLN A 51 -1.66 -1.69 -3.67
C GLN A 51 -0.80 -0.63 -4.38
N PRO A 52 0.54 -0.66 -4.23
CA PRO A 52 1.40 0.42 -4.76
C PRO A 52 1.61 0.34 -6.28
N LEU A 53 1.51 -0.86 -6.87
CA LEU A 53 1.48 -1.05 -8.32
C LEU A 53 0.06 -1.28 -8.82
N PRO A 54 -0.38 -0.60 -9.88
CA PRO A 54 -1.62 -0.93 -10.57
C PRO A 54 -1.63 -2.38 -11.09
N GLN A 55 -2.81 -3.01 -11.15
CA GLN A 55 -2.94 -4.41 -11.58
C GLN A 55 -2.30 -4.69 -12.94
N GLY A 56 -2.48 -3.80 -13.92
CA GLY A 56 -1.89 -3.96 -15.25
C GLY A 56 -0.35 -3.98 -15.23
N ILE A 57 0.29 -3.27 -14.31
CA ILE A 57 1.74 -3.31 -14.11
C ILE A 57 2.18 -4.61 -13.43
N GLN A 58 1.40 -5.10 -12.45
CA GLN A 58 1.66 -6.40 -11.85
C GLN A 58 1.51 -7.54 -12.85
N GLN A 59 0.48 -7.49 -13.70
CA GLN A 59 0.24 -8.45 -14.76
C GLN A 59 1.37 -8.44 -15.80
N ALA A 60 1.93 -7.26 -16.13
CA ALA A 60 3.11 -7.16 -16.98
C ALA A 60 4.33 -7.87 -16.37
N LEU A 61 4.58 -7.70 -15.07
CA LEU A 61 5.65 -8.41 -14.36
C LEU A 61 5.43 -9.93 -14.38
N ARG A 62 4.20 -10.40 -14.10
CA ARG A 62 3.82 -11.82 -14.14
C ARG A 62 4.01 -12.41 -15.55
N TYR A 63 3.55 -11.70 -16.58
CA TYR A 63 3.70 -12.09 -17.97
C TYR A 63 5.18 -12.21 -18.37
N LEU A 64 6.00 -11.22 -18.04
CA LEU A 64 7.42 -11.30 -18.34
C LEU A 64 8.10 -12.45 -17.59
N ARG A 65 7.72 -12.71 -16.33
CA ARG A 65 8.25 -13.86 -15.57
C ARG A 65 7.91 -15.19 -16.24
N SER A 66 6.74 -15.33 -16.85
CA SER A 66 6.36 -16.57 -17.54
C SER A 66 7.01 -16.72 -18.92
N GLN A 67 7.39 -15.62 -19.57
CA GLN A 67 7.96 -15.62 -20.92
C GLN A 67 9.48 -15.45 -20.97
N CYS A 68 10.14 -14.98 -19.90
CA CYS A 68 11.51 -14.46 -19.97
C CYS A 68 12.54 -15.48 -20.45
N ARG A 69 12.36 -16.77 -20.14
CA ARG A 69 13.30 -17.86 -20.47
C ARG A 69 13.76 -17.85 -21.93
N GLN A 70 12.82 -17.77 -22.86
CA GLN A 70 13.12 -17.87 -24.30
C GLN A 70 13.50 -16.52 -24.94
N GLN A 71 13.53 -15.42 -24.17
CA GLN A 71 13.62 -14.07 -24.70
C GLN A 71 15.02 -13.48 -24.51
N VAL A 72 15.94 -13.85 -25.40
CA VAL A 72 17.34 -13.37 -25.35
C VAL A 72 17.38 -11.85 -25.34
N GLY A 73 18.01 -11.28 -24.31
CA GLY A 73 18.19 -9.85 -24.16
C GLY A 73 16.95 -9.09 -23.70
N ILE A 74 16.03 -9.72 -22.96
CA ILE A 74 14.87 -9.02 -22.35
C ILE A 74 15.32 -7.81 -21.53
N PHE A 75 14.60 -6.68 -21.58
CA PHE A 75 15.01 -5.34 -21.11
C PHE A 75 16.18 -4.65 -21.84
N ARG A 76 17.05 -5.39 -22.55
CA ARG A 76 18.15 -4.83 -23.34
C ARG A 76 17.72 -4.48 -24.77
N LYS A 77 17.05 -5.42 -25.46
CA LYS A 77 16.52 -5.20 -26.81
C LYS A 77 15.30 -4.28 -26.74
N SER A 78 15.24 -3.31 -27.64
CA SER A 78 14.12 -2.36 -27.71
C SER A 78 12.88 -2.99 -28.30
N GLY A 79 11.74 -2.65 -27.73
CA GLY A 79 10.44 -2.90 -28.33
C GLY A 79 10.10 -1.88 -29.43
N VAL A 80 8.95 -2.09 -30.06
CA VAL A 80 8.44 -1.21 -31.11
C VAL A 80 7.64 -0.08 -30.48
N LYS A 81 8.06 1.18 -30.71
CA LYS A 81 7.47 2.38 -30.06
C LYS A 81 5.95 2.49 -30.18
N SER A 82 5.40 2.22 -31.36
CA SER A 82 3.94 2.27 -31.57
C SER A 82 3.19 1.24 -30.73
N ARG A 83 3.69 0.00 -30.66
CA ARG A 83 3.10 -1.06 -29.82
C ARG A 83 3.24 -0.76 -28.34
N ILE A 84 4.36 -0.17 -27.92
CA ILE A 84 4.54 0.28 -26.53
C ILE A 84 3.51 1.36 -26.17
N GLN A 85 3.25 2.31 -27.06
CA GLN A 85 2.26 3.36 -26.82
C GLN A 85 0.84 2.78 -26.67
N VAL A 86 0.47 1.79 -27.50
CA VAL A 86 -0.80 1.06 -27.35
C VAL A 86 -0.89 0.36 -25.99
N LEU A 87 0.18 -0.29 -25.53
CA LEU A 87 0.21 -0.92 -24.20
C LEU A 87 0.03 0.10 -23.06
N ARG A 88 0.59 1.30 -23.20
CA ARG A 88 0.40 2.39 -22.22
C ARG A 88 -1.06 2.84 -22.16
N GLU A 89 -1.67 3.06 -23.33
CA GLU A 89 -3.07 3.46 -23.44
C GLU A 89 -4.02 2.40 -22.88
N LEU A 90 -3.72 1.12 -23.11
CA LEU A 90 -4.45 -0.01 -22.55
C LEU A 90 -4.45 0.01 -21.01
N ASN A 91 -3.27 0.21 -20.41
CA ASN A 91 -3.11 0.33 -18.96
C ASN A 91 -3.77 1.59 -18.39
N GLU A 92 -3.66 2.73 -19.08
CA GLU A 92 -4.36 3.95 -18.68
C GLU A 92 -5.87 3.78 -18.81
N GLY A 93 -6.37 2.95 -19.73
CA GLY A 93 -7.80 2.70 -19.98
C GLY A 93 -8.46 1.78 -18.95
N ARG A 94 -7.95 0.56 -18.80
CA ARG A 94 -8.52 -0.51 -17.95
C ARG A 94 -7.39 -1.33 -17.31
N PRO A 95 -6.75 -0.83 -16.24
CA PRO A 95 -5.59 -1.50 -15.66
C PRO A 95 -5.89 -2.91 -15.11
N GLU A 96 -7.11 -3.16 -14.64
CA GLU A 96 -7.50 -4.46 -14.05
C GLU A 96 -7.72 -5.57 -15.08
N HIS A 97 -7.91 -5.23 -16.36
CA HIS A 97 -8.28 -6.18 -17.42
C HIS A 97 -7.24 -6.27 -18.54
N THR A 98 -6.00 -5.91 -18.25
CA THR A 98 -4.93 -5.88 -19.27
C THR A 98 -4.37 -7.29 -19.48
N ASP A 99 -4.54 -7.84 -20.68
CA ASP A 99 -3.90 -9.08 -21.10
C ASP A 99 -2.67 -8.79 -21.99
N TYR A 100 -1.56 -9.47 -21.70
CA TYR A 100 -0.29 -9.31 -22.40
C TYR A 100 0.07 -10.51 -23.29
N THR A 101 -0.72 -11.59 -23.29
CA THR A 101 -0.39 -12.85 -23.97
C THR A 101 -0.11 -12.70 -25.47
N THR A 102 -0.79 -11.78 -26.14
CA THR A 102 -0.65 -11.51 -27.58
C THR A 102 0.43 -10.49 -27.92
N HIS A 103 1.07 -9.90 -26.92
CA HIS A 103 2.05 -8.83 -27.09
C HIS A 103 3.49 -9.36 -27.08
N SER A 104 4.43 -8.60 -27.65
CA SER A 104 5.84 -8.96 -27.60
C SER A 104 6.42 -8.69 -26.20
N PRO A 105 7.17 -9.64 -25.59
CA PRO A 105 7.86 -9.43 -24.31
C PRO A 105 8.79 -8.21 -24.32
N TYR A 106 9.42 -7.89 -25.45
CA TYR A 106 10.28 -6.71 -25.57
C TYR A 106 9.50 -5.39 -25.46
N ASP A 107 8.26 -5.34 -25.96
CA ASP A 107 7.42 -4.14 -25.85
C ASP A 107 6.95 -3.96 -24.40
N VAL A 108 6.55 -5.05 -23.74
CA VAL A 108 6.12 -5.02 -22.33
C VAL A 108 7.29 -4.63 -21.40
N ALA A 109 8.50 -5.14 -21.66
CA ALA A 109 9.70 -4.77 -20.92
C ALA A 109 10.05 -3.28 -21.08
N ASP A 110 9.96 -2.73 -22.30
CA ASP A 110 10.17 -1.31 -22.53
C ASP A 110 9.07 -0.45 -21.90
N MET A 111 7.80 -0.89 -21.94
CA MET A 111 6.71 -0.21 -21.23
C MET A 111 6.97 -0.14 -19.72
N LEU A 112 7.43 -1.23 -19.08
CA LEU A 112 7.78 -1.25 -17.66
C LEU A 112 8.94 -0.30 -17.34
N LYS A 113 9.99 -0.24 -18.19
CA LYS A 113 11.06 0.77 -18.05
C LYS A 113 10.47 2.18 -18.07
N GLN A 114 9.56 2.46 -19.01
CA GLN A 114 8.91 3.75 -19.09
C GLN A 114 8.03 4.04 -17.87
N TYR A 115 7.29 3.06 -17.34
CA TYR A 115 6.48 3.22 -16.14
C TYR A 115 7.32 3.73 -14.97
N PHE A 116 8.44 3.06 -14.65
CA PHE A 116 9.30 3.48 -13.53
C PHE A 116 10.01 4.82 -13.78
N ARG A 117 10.40 5.09 -15.03
CA ARG A 117 10.99 6.37 -15.41
C ARG A 117 10.00 7.53 -15.31
N ASP A 118 8.72 7.28 -15.59
CA ASP A 118 7.68 8.31 -15.60
C ASP A 118 7.13 8.59 -14.20
N LEU A 119 7.42 7.75 -13.19
CA LEU A 119 7.03 8.00 -11.80
C LEU A 119 7.46 9.42 -11.37
N PRO A 120 6.66 10.15 -10.56
CA PRO A 120 7.04 11.49 -10.10
C PRO A 120 8.29 11.53 -9.21
N GLN A 121 8.66 10.39 -8.62
CA GLN A 121 9.89 10.17 -7.86
C GLN A 121 10.45 8.79 -8.21
N PRO A 122 11.78 8.59 -8.16
CA PRO A 122 12.40 7.31 -8.45
C PRO A 122 11.92 6.23 -7.49
N VAL A 123 12.04 4.96 -7.86
CA VAL A 123 11.66 3.82 -7.01
C VAL A 123 12.40 3.86 -5.67
N PHE A 124 13.66 4.29 -5.69
CA PHE A 124 14.50 4.49 -4.50
C PHE A 124 14.13 5.74 -3.67
N SER A 125 13.06 6.46 -4.02
CA SER A 125 12.64 7.77 -3.50
C SER A 125 13.65 8.89 -3.75
N SER A 126 13.18 10.11 -3.98
CA SER A 126 14.09 11.25 -4.22
C SER A 126 14.99 11.53 -3.00
N LYS A 127 14.53 11.18 -1.79
CA LYS A 127 15.27 11.41 -0.54
C LYS A 127 16.44 10.45 -0.34
N LEU A 128 16.28 9.18 -0.76
CA LEU A 128 17.25 8.13 -0.46
C LEU A 128 18.08 7.72 -1.67
N THR A 129 17.72 8.10 -2.89
CA THR A 129 18.51 7.84 -4.12
C THR A 129 19.99 8.15 -3.89
N ASN A 130 20.32 9.33 -3.38
CA ASN A 130 21.71 9.71 -3.14
C ASN A 130 22.38 8.87 -2.04
N THR A 131 21.64 8.45 -1.01
CA THR A 131 22.12 7.54 0.03
C THR A 131 22.49 6.17 -0.55
N PHE A 132 21.64 5.59 -1.41
CA PHE A 132 21.94 4.34 -2.08
C PHE A 132 23.21 4.43 -2.94
N LEU A 133 23.41 5.54 -3.65
CA LEU A 133 24.64 5.76 -4.42
C LEU A 133 25.88 5.89 -3.52
N GLN A 134 25.77 6.65 -2.43
CA GLN A 134 26.86 6.84 -1.46
C GLN A 134 27.30 5.55 -0.78
N ILE A 135 26.40 4.59 -0.56
CA ILE A 135 26.76 3.26 -0.03
C ILE A 135 27.81 2.61 -0.93
N TYR A 136 27.62 2.64 -2.25
CA TYR A 136 28.57 2.02 -3.19
C TYR A 136 29.81 2.87 -3.46
N GLN A 137 29.79 4.16 -3.13
CA GLN A 137 30.94 5.05 -3.27
C GLN A 137 31.87 5.02 -2.05
N HIS A 138 31.33 4.77 -0.85
CA HIS A 138 32.03 5.02 0.40
C HIS A 138 31.99 3.88 1.42
N VAL A 139 31.02 2.96 1.35
CA VAL A 139 30.89 1.88 2.32
C VAL A 139 31.67 0.65 1.86
N PRO A 140 32.53 0.05 2.72
CA PRO A 140 33.24 -1.18 2.40
C PRO A 140 32.29 -2.31 2.00
N ARG A 141 32.72 -3.17 1.07
CA ARG A 141 31.89 -4.24 0.49
C ARG A 141 31.24 -5.15 1.55
N GLU A 142 31.94 -5.41 2.65
CA GLU A 142 31.49 -6.26 3.75
C GLU A 142 30.29 -5.67 4.52
N GLU A 143 30.17 -4.34 4.56
CA GLU A 143 29.11 -3.63 5.28
C GLU A 143 27.96 -3.16 4.37
N GLN A 144 28.10 -3.30 3.04
CA GLN A 144 27.11 -2.79 2.09
C GLN A 144 25.72 -3.38 2.29
N VAL A 145 25.59 -4.69 2.56
CA VAL A 145 24.28 -5.33 2.77
C VAL A 145 23.59 -4.75 4.00
N SER A 146 24.31 -4.59 5.12
CA SER A 146 23.77 -3.99 6.34
C SER A 146 23.38 -2.52 6.14
N ALA A 147 24.21 -1.76 5.41
CA ALA A 147 23.91 -0.37 5.06
C ALA A 147 22.66 -0.26 4.17
N LEU A 148 22.49 -1.17 3.20
CA LEU A 148 21.31 -1.25 2.35
C LEU A 148 20.05 -1.62 3.13
N GLN A 149 20.11 -2.64 3.99
CA GLN A 149 18.99 -3.01 4.86
C GLN A 149 18.52 -1.80 5.67
N ALA A 150 19.46 -1.05 6.25
CA ALA A 150 19.13 0.15 7.01
C ALA A 150 18.54 1.27 6.14
N ALA A 151 19.04 1.47 4.91
CA ALA A 151 18.46 2.42 3.96
C ALA A 151 17.04 2.01 3.52
N ILE A 152 16.80 0.72 3.28
CA ILE A 152 15.51 0.14 2.90
C ILE A 152 14.47 0.34 4.01
N VAL A 153 14.84 0.17 5.29
CA VAL A 153 13.94 0.43 6.43
C VAL A 153 13.49 1.90 6.49
N LEU A 154 14.32 2.84 6.02
CA LEU A 154 13.98 4.26 5.96
C LEU A 154 13.12 4.65 4.76
N MET A 155 12.93 3.75 3.79
CA MET A 155 12.10 4.03 2.61
C MET A 155 10.62 4.15 3.01
N PRO A 156 9.85 5.01 2.30
CA PRO A 156 8.39 4.96 2.37
C PRO A 156 7.89 3.54 2.06
N ASP A 157 6.82 3.11 2.73
CA ASP A 157 6.35 1.72 2.69
C ASP A 157 6.03 1.27 1.27
N GLU A 158 5.32 2.09 0.49
CA GLU A 158 4.96 1.84 -0.90
C GLU A 158 6.18 1.71 -1.82
N HIS A 159 7.23 2.48 -1.57
CA HIS A 159 8.49 2.41 -2.33
C HIS A 159 9.26 1.14 -1.98
N ARG A 160 9.29 0.76 -0.70
CA ARG A 160 9.93 -0.47 -0.23
C ARG A 160 9.26 -1.70 -0.82
N GLU A 161 7.94 -1.73 -0.83
CA GLU A 161 7.18 -2.84 -1.42
C GLU A 161 7.46 -3.01 -2.92
N VAL A 162 7.41 -1.90 -3.68
CA VAL A 162 7.71 -1.93 -5.11
C VAL A 162 9.13 -2.39 -5.38
N LEU A 163 10.10 -1.90 -4.60
CA LEU A 163 11.49 -2.32 -4.74
C LEU A 163 11.66 -3.81 -4.47
N GLN A 164 11.01 -4.35 -3.43
CA GLN A 164 11.06 -5.78 -3.11
C GLN A 164 10.49 -6.63 -4.23
N SER A 165 9.27 -6.33 -4.69
CA SER A 165 8.64 -7.06 -5.81
C SER A 165 9.49 -7.02 -7.07
N LEU A 166 10.06 -5.85 -7.38
CA LEU A 166 10.91 -5.68 -8.56
C LEU A 166 12.21 -6.46 -8.44
N LEU A 167 12.92 -6.39 -7.30
CA LEU A 167 14.18 -7.11 -7.11
C LEU A 167 13.99 -8.62 -7.16
N TYR A 168 12.88 -9.15 -6.62
CA TYR A 168 12.58 -10.58 -6.70
C TYR A 168 12.30 -10.99 -8.16
N PHE A 169 11.49 -10.21 -8.88
CA PHE A 169 11.26 -10.43 -10.30
C PHE A 169 12.56 -10.40 -11.11
N LEU A 170 13.43 -9.42 -10.90
CA LEU A 170 14.71 -9.33 -11.60
C LEU A 170 15.67 -10.46 -11.22
N SER A 171 15.61 -10.94 -9.98
CA SER A 171 16.37 -12.11 -9.53
C SER A 171 15.93 -13.36 -10.28
N ASP A 172 14.62 -13.56 -10.49
CA ASP A 172 14.09 -14.68 -11.28
C ASP A 172 14.55 -14.60 -12.75
N VAL A 173 14.51 -13.40 -13.36
CA VAL A 173 15.00 -13.20 -14.74
C VAL A 173 16.50 -13.49 -14.82
N ALA A 174 17.29 -13.05 -13.83
CA ALA A 174 18.73 -13.24 -13.79
C ALA A 174 19.17 -14.69 -13.53
N ALA A 175 18.30 -15.51 -12.93
CA ALA A 175 18.57 -16.92 -12.66
C ALA A 175 18.51 -17.78 -13.93
N ASP A 176 17.88 -17.29 -14.99
CA ASP A 176 17.74 -18.01 -16.25
C ASP A 176 18.85 -17.64 -17.25
N ASN A 177 19.70 -18.61 -17.57
CA ASN A 177 20.84 -18.41 -18.45
C ASN A 177 20.45 -18.28 -19.94
N GLU A 178 19.29 -18.81 -20.36
CA GLU A 178 18.87 -18.83 -21.78
C GLU A 178 18.60 -17.41 -22.29
N ASN A 179 18.09 -16.53 -21.43
CA ASN A 179 17.78 -15.14 -21.79
C ASN A 179 19.03 -14.23 -21.86
N GLN A 180 20.19 -14.69 -21.39
CA GLN A 180 21.47 -13.97 -21.36
C GLN A 180 21.49 -12.65 -20.56
N MET A 181 20.57 -12.48 -19.61
CA MET A 181 20.43 -11.28 -18.78
C MET A 181 20.91 -11.53 -17.36
N THR A 182 22.21 -11.42 -17.12
CA THR A 182 22.77 -11.42 -15.76
C THR A 182 22.25 -10.25 -14.92
N ALA A 183 22.37 -10.33 -13.59
CA ALA A 183 22.04 -9.23 -12.68
C ALA A 183 22.70 -7.90 -13.10
N ARG A 184 23.96 -7.95 -13.56
CA ARG A 184 24.67 -6.77 -14.08
C ARG A 184 24.07 -6.26 -15.39
N ASN A 185 23.74 -7.14 -16.34
CA ASN A 185 23.12 -6.75 -17.61
C ASN A 185 21.75 -6.08 -17.39
N LEU A 186 20.95 -6.61 -16.47
CA LEU A 186 19.68 -6.01 -16.06
C LEU A 186 19.91 -4.65 -15.41
N ALA A 187 20.88 -4.56 -14.49
CA ALA A 187 21.19 -3.33 -13.78
C ALA A 187 21.58 -2.19 -14.73
N VAL A 188 22.42 -2.45 -15.74
CA VAL A 188 22.79 -1.46 -16.78
C VAL A 188 21.55 -0.94 -17.52
N CYS A 189 20.59 -1.81 -17.81
CA CYS A 189 19.39 -1.45 -18.58
C CYS A 189 18.34 -0.70 -17.73
N LEU A 190 18.27 -0.97 -16.43
CA LEU A 190 17.19 -0.52 -15.55
C LEU A 190 17.58 0.62 -14.62
N ALA A 191 18.85 0.72 -14.20
CA ALA A 191 19.30 1.76 -13.27
C ALA A 191 18.90 3.19 -13.69
N PRO A 192 19.00 3.60 -14.98
CA PRO A 192 18.56 4.93 -15.38
C PRO A 192 17.07 5.19 -15.10
N SER A 193 16.22 4.17 -15.26
CA SER A 193 14.77 4.30 -15.05
C SER A 193 14.39 4.22 -13.56
N LEU A 194 15.13 3.46 -12.75
CA LEU A 194 14.81 3.27 -11.33
C LEU A 194 15.36 4.36 -10.43
N PHE A 195 16.53 4.92 -10.76
CA PHE A 195 17.20 5.99 -10.02
C PHE A 195 16.99 7.38 -10.66
N HIS A 196 16.29 7.45 -11.81
CA HIS A 196 16.07 8.69 -12.57
C HIS A 196 17.37 9.40 -12.96
N LEU A 197 18.39 8.60 -13.32
CA LEU A 197 19.68 9.11 -13.73
C LEU A 197 19.54 9.88 -15.05
N ASN A 198 20.30 10.96 -15.20
CA ASN A 198 20.37 11.76 -16.43
C ASN A 198 19.03 12.43 -16.82
N LEU A 199 18.02 12.48 -15.93
CA LEU A 199 16.87 13.36 -16.11
C LEU A 199 17.27 14.80 -15.77
N PRO A 200 16.82 15.81 -16.55
CA PRO A 200 17.10 17.20 -16.23
C PRO A 200 16.53 17.52 -14.84
N ARG A 201 17.42 17.77 -13.86
CA ARG A 201 17.03 18.12 -12.50
C ARG A 201 16.21 19.41 -12.57
N LYS A 202 14.90 19.31 -12.31
CA LYS A 202 14.01 20.46 -12.24
C LYS A 202 14.31 21.20 -10.93
N GLU A 203 15.36 22.01 -10.93
CA GLU A 203 15.68 22.84 -9.77
C GLU A 203 14.49 23.76 -9.46
N ALA A 204 13.95 23.60 -8.26
CA ALA A 204 12.99 24.55 -7.72
C ALA A 204 13.73 25.86 -7.43
N SER A 205 13.26 26.95 -8.06
CA SER A 205 13.60 28.35 -7.79
C SER A 205 15.02 28.85 -8.16
N SER A 206 15.21 29.21 -9.44
CA SER A 206 15.85 30.48 -9.82
C SER A 206 15.46 30.88 -11.26
N PRO A 207 14.73 31.99 -11.49
CA PRO A 207 14.30 32.39 -12.82
C PRO A 207 15.38 33.18 -13.61
N ARG A 208 16.67 32.92 -13.38
CA ARG A 208 17.76 33.63 -14.06
C ARG A 208 18.88 32.71 -14.49
N MET A 209 18.62 31.84 -15.45
CA MET A 209 19.59 31.43 -16.46
C MET A 209 18.80 30.92 -17.68
N LEU A 210 19.06 31.51 -18.85
CA LEU A 210 18.56 31.00 -20.12
C LEU A 210 19.00 29.53 -20.28
N PRO A 211 18.13 28.62 -20.78
CA PRO A 211 18.57 27.26 -21.09
C PRO A 211 19.43 27.33 -22.35
N ARG A 212 20.75 27.33 -22.17
CA ARG A 212 21.69 27.19 -23.29
C ARG A 212 21.60 25.74 -23.77
N ARG A 213 20.74 25.52 -24.77
CA ARG A 213 20.71 24.30 -25.57
C ARG A 213 22.06 24.13 -26.28
N THR A 214 22.82 23.13 -25.87
CA THR A 214 23.80 22.46 -26.73
C THR A 214 23.66 20.97 -26.51
N ALA A 215 23.14 20.28 -27.53
CA ALA A 215 23.27 18.84 -27.66
C ALA A 215 24.77 18.48 -27.68
N LEU A 216 25.15 17.37 -27.05
CA LEU A 216 26.51 16.80 -26.94
C LEU A 216 27.44 17.28 -25.79
N SER A 217 26.92 17.73 -24.65
CA SER A 217 27.76 17.77 -23.44
C SER A 217 28.04 16.36 -22.93
N LYS A 218 29.32 15.97 -22.89
CA LYS A 218 29.79 14.73 -22.23
C LYS A 218 29.20 14.66 -20.81
N PRO A 219 28.79 13.48 -20.32
CA PRO A 219 28.33 13.35 -18.94
C PRO A 219 29.43 13.85 -18.01
N ASP A 220 29.05 14.65 -17.00
CA ASP A 220 30.00 15.15 -16.00
C ASP A 220 30.64 13.94 -15.27
N GLN A 221 31.87 14.09 -14.76
CA GLN A 221 32.58 13.01 -14.05
C GLN A 221 31.75 12.50 -12.87
N ARG A 222 30.97 13.39 -12.25
CA ARG A 222 29.99 13.06 -11.23
C ARG A 222 28.83 12.21 -11.76
N ASP A 223 28.26 12.56 -12.90
CA ASP A 223 27.17 11.77 -13.49
C ASP A 223 27.66 10.36 -13.83
N LEU A 224 28.88 10.24 -14.34
CA LEU A 224 29.49 8.95 -14.62
C LEU A 224 29.67 8.11 -13.35
N SER A 225 30.15 8.71 -12.25
CA SER A 225 30.31 7.98 -10.98
C SER A 225 28.96 7.60 -10.35
N GLU A 226 27.93 8.45 -10.46
CA GLU A 226 26.57 8.13 -10.03
C GLU A 226 25.98 6.96 -10.86
N ASN A 227 26.18 6.95 -12.19
CA ASN A 227 25.72 5.85 -13.05
C ASN A 227 26.43 4.52 -12.74
N LEU A 228 27.75 4.56 -12.48
CA LEU A 228 28.51 3.37 -12.08
C LEU A 228 28.03 2.83 -10.73
N ALA A 229 27.90 3.68 -9.72
CA ALA A 229 27.40 3.30 -8.39
C ALA A 229 25.98 2.74 -8.44
N ALA A 230 25.08 3.36 -9.23
CA ALA A 230 23.72 2.86 -9.40
C ALA A 230 23.68 1.48 -10.05
N THR A 231 24.52 1.26 -11.07
CA THR A 231 24.59 -0.01 -11.80
C THR A 231 25.17 -1.12 -10.93
N GLU A 232 26.29 -0.86 -10.25
CA GLU A 232 26.90 -1.79 -9.31
C GLU A 232 25.92 -2.11 -8.18
N GLY A 233 25.28 -1.07 -7.63
CA GLY A 233 24.36 -1.24 -6.54
C GLY A 233 23.12 -2.03 -6.90
N LEU A 234 22.48 -1.73 -8.03
CA LEU A 234 21.35 -2.49 -8.50
C LEU A 234 21.73 -3.94 -8.82
N SER A 235 22.89 -4.19 -9.41
CA SER A 235 23.37 -5.54 -9.66
C SER A 235 23.54 -6.33 -8.36
N HIS A 236 24.19 -5.74 -7.35
CA HIS A 236 24.38 -6.37 -6.05
C HIS A 236 23.03 -6.60 -5.34
N MET A 237 22.09 -5.65 -5.44
CA MET A 237 20.76 -5.78 -4.86
C MET A 237 19.90 -6.88 -5.52
N ILE A 238 20.02 -7.10 -6.82
CA ILE A 238 19.34 -8.21 -7.51
C ILE A 238 19.84 -9.55 -6.97
N THR A 239 21.17 -9.70 -6.82
CA THR A 239 21.80 -10.92 -6.30
C THR A 239 21.43 -11.19 -4.84
N GLU A 240 21.44 -10.17 -3.99
CA GLU A 240 21.18 -10.29 -2.55
C GLU A 240 19.72 -10.06 -2.16
N SER A 241 18.81 -10.03 -3.14
CA SER A 241 17.41 -9.60 -2.96
C SER A 241 16.71 -10.27 -1.77
N LYS A 242 16.90 -11.58 -1.57
CA LYS A 242 16.31 -12.34 -0.45
C LYS A 242 16.82 -11.93 0.94
N ARG A 243 18.04 -11.41 1.04
CA ARG A 243 18.67 -10.99 2.31
C ARG A 243 18.36 -9.54 2.64
N LEU A 244 18.15 -8.68 1.64
CA LEU A 244 17.96 -7.24 1.83
C LEU A 244 16.70 -6.83 2.58
N PHE A 245 15.66 -7.66 2.55
CA PHE A 245 14.38 -7.40 3.22
C PHE A 245 14.23 -8.16 4.54
N GLN A 246 15.31 -8.78 5.02
CA GLN A 246 15.37 -9.39 6.34
C GLN A 246 15.86 -8.35 7.35
N VAL A 247 15.26 -8.32 8.54
CA VAL A 247 15.73 -7.51 9.66
C VAL A 247 16.65 -8.38 10.51
N PRO A 248 17.93 -7.98 10.71
CA PRO A 248 18.83 -8.67 11.63
C PRO A 248 18.22 -8.87 13.03
N LEU A 249 18.41 -10.06 13.62
CA LEU A 249 17.77 -10.48 14.87
C LEU A 249 18.15 -9.59 16.06
N ASP A 250 19.37 -9.07 16.07
CA ASP A 250 19.90 -8.11 17.03
C ASP A 250 19.10 -6.79 17.01
N ILE A 251 18.82 -6.25 15.82
CA ILE A 251 17.99 -5.05 15.65
C ILE A 251 16.57 -5.32 16.16
N MET A 252 15.98 -6.47 15.81
CA MET A 252 14.65 -6.83 16.32
C MET A 252 14.60 -6.92 17.85
N THR A 253 15.64 -7.49 18.46
CA THR A 253 15.73 -7.66 19.92
C THR A 253 15.84 -6.32 20.63
N GLN A 254 16.65 -5.40 20.09
CA GLN A 254 16.79 -4.03 20.61
C GLN A 254 15.50 -3.21 20.48
N VAL A 255 14.77 -3.36 19.38
CA VAL A 255 13.50 -2.65 19.17
C VAL A 255 12.42 -3.19 20.11
N ARG A 256 12.32 -4.51 20.27
CA ARG A 256 11.36 -5.15 21.19
C ARG A 256 11.59 -4.75 22.65
N SER A 257 12.84 -4.69 23.09
CA SER A 257 13.15 -4.25 24.45
C SER A 257 12.84 -2.76 24.67
N SER A 258 12.97 -1.93 23.62
CA SER A 258 12.66 -0.49 23.68
C SER A 258 11.15 -0.18 23.62
N ASN A 259 10.35 -1.05 22.99
CA ASN A 259 8.92 -0.85 22.73
C ASN A 259 7.98 -1.76 23.54
N ALA A 260 8.49 -2.45 24.57
CA ALA A 260 7.74 -3.47 25.34
C ALA A 260 6.42 -3.00 25.99
N GLY A 261 6.15 -1.69 26.04
CA GLY A 261 4.89 -1.11 26.54
C GLY A 261 3.93 -0.55 25.49
N ALA A 262 4.24 -0.66 24.19
CA ALA A 262 3.47 -0.04 23.10
C ALA A 262 2.74 -1.04 22.18
N GLU A 263 2.94 -2.35 22.37
CA GLU A 263 2.31 -3.40 21.56
C GLU A 263 0.92 -3.73 22.10
N TRP A 264 -0.08 -3.70 21.20
CA TRP A 264 -1.44 -4.16 21.51
C TRP A 264 -1.54 -5.63 21.15
N HIS A 265 -1.91 -6.44 22.13
CA HIS A 265 -2.19 -7.84 21.95
C HIS A 265 -3.70 -8.03 21.80
N PRO A 266 -4.16 -8.86 20.84
CA PRO A 266 -5.56 -9.28 20.81
C PRO A 266 -5.95 -9.92 22.14
N MET A 267 -7.22 -9.83 22.53
CA MET A 267 -7.71 -10.55 23.71
C MET A 267 -7.77 -12.06 23.43
N PRO A 268 -7.24 -12.93 24.32
CA PRO A 268 -7.38 -14.37 24.17
C PRO A 268 -8.85 -14.77 24.25
N LEU A 269 -9.33 -15.60 23.33
CA LEU A 269 -10.59 -16.34 23.53
C LEU A 269 -10.26 -17.70 24.17
N ALA A 270 -11.09 -18.15 25.11
CA ALA A 270 -10.85 -19.40 25.82
C ALA A 270 -11.48 -20.60 25.11
N VAL A 271 -10.82 -21.76 25.21
CA VAL A 271 -11.14 -23.04 24.55
C VAL A 271 -12.60 -23.48 24.76
N PRO A 272 -13.28 -24.00 23.72
CA PRO A 272 -14.57 -24.68 23.86
C PRO A 272 -14.47 -25.87 24.83
N GLY A 273 -15.27 -25.83 25.92
CA GLY A 273 -15.33 -26.91 26.92
C GLY A 273 -14.53 -26.67 28.21
N SER A 274 -13.75 -25.58 28.31
CA SER A 274 -12.99 -25.21 29.50
C SER A 274 -13.46 -23.87 30.08
N GLY A 275 -14.69 -23.79 30.62
CA GLY A 275 -15.17 -22.59 31.34
C GLY A 275 -15.12 -21.26 30.57
N GLY A 276 -14.86 -21.27 29.26
CA GLY A 276 -14.52 -20.11 28.42
C GLY A 276 -15.66 -19.14 28.12
N GLY A 277 -16.88 -19.46 28.56
CA GLY A 277 -18.04 -18.58 28.44
C GLY A 277 -17.85 -17.23 29.15
N SER A 278 -16.98 -17.14 30.17
CA SER A 278 -16.68 -15.87 30.84
C SER A 278 -15.98 -14.86 29.91
N THR A 279 -14.95 -15.30 29.18
CA THR A 279 -14.16 -14.41 28.32
C THR A 279 -14.93 -13.94 27.10
N VAL A 280 -15.68 -14.84 26.45
CA VAL A 280 -16.58 -14.48 25.34
C VAL A 280 -17.61 -13.46 25.79
N ARG A 281 -18.25 -13.66 26.96
CA ARG A 281 -19.22 -12.71 27.52
C ARG A 281 -18.59 -11.35 27.83
N LEU A 282 -17.36 -11.31 28.34
CA LEU A 282 -16.62 -10.06 28.55
C LEU A 282 -16.39 -9.32 27.23
N CYS A 283 -15.98 -10.03 26.18
CA CYS A 283 -15.83 -9.44 24.85
C CYS A 283 -17.16 -8.96 24.27
N GLN A 284 -18.25 -9.72 24.43
CA GLN A 284 -19.60 -9.33 24.03
C GLN A 284 -20.06 -8.06 24.76
N ALA A 285 -19.86 -7.98 26.08
CA ALA A 285 -20.15 -6.79 26.87
C ALA A 285 -19.32 -5.58 26.39
N GLY A 286 -18.06 -5.79 26.00
CA GLY A 286 -17.22 -4.74 25.39
C GLY A 286 -17.73 -4.27 24.03
N LEU A 287 -18.20 -5.19 23.18
CA LEU A 287 -18.82 -4.85 21.89
C LEU A 287 -20.16 -4.11 22.10
N GLU A 288 -20.96 -4.52 23.08
CA GLU A 288 -22.18 -3.81 23.47
C GLU A 288 -21.88 -2.39 23.97
N ALA A 289 -20.88 -2.21 24.83
CA ALA A 289 -20.47 -0.88 25.29
C ALA A 289 -20.04 0.00 24.11
N THR A 290 -19.22 -0.55 23.19
CA THR A 290 -18.79 0.14 21.98
C THR A 290 -19.97 0.53 21.08
N PHE A 291 -20.99 -0.33 20.97
CA PHE A 291 -22.21 -0.03 20.24
C PHE A 291 -23.01 1.13 20.88
N HIS A 292 -23.14 1.16 22.21
CA HIS A 292 -23.81 2.27 22.89
C HIS A 292 -23.05 3.60 22.70
N GLU A 293 -21.72 3.57 22.77
CA GLU A 293 -20.88 4.75 22.47
C GLU A 293 -21.07 5.24 21.03
N LEU A 294 -21.17 4.33 20.05
CA LEU A 294 -21.45 4.68 18.66
C LEU A 294 -22.80 5.40 18.50
N LEU A 295 -23.85 4.94 19.19
CA LEU A 295 -25.15 5.60 19.16
C LEU A 295 -25.10 7.00 19.75
N ILE A 296 -24.41 7.18 20.88
CA ILE A 296 -24.19 8.50 21.49
C ILE A 296 -23.44 9.42 20.52
N GLU A 297 -22.37 8.93 19.88
CA GLU A 297 -21.59 9.73 18.93
C GLU A 297 -22.41 10.12 17.69
N ALA A 298 -23.32 9.24 17.25
CA ALA A 298 -24.26 9.52 16.17
C ALA A 298 -25.31 10.59 16.56
N GLU A 299 -25.86 10.53 17.77
CA GLU A 299 -26.77 11.56 18.30
C GLU A 299 -26.11 12.94 18.40
N GLU A 300 -24.84 12.97 18.80
CA GLU A 300 -24.02 14.18 18.80
C GLU A 300 -23.57 14.64 17.40
N LYS A 301 -23.95 13.89 16.34
CA LYS A 301 -23.59 14.14 14.94
C LYS A 301 -22.09 14.13 14.70
N PHE A 302 -21.36 13.27 15.43
CA PHE A 302 -19.92 13.12 15.31
C PHE A 302 -19.15 14.45 15.47
N ARG A 303 -19.48 15.23 16.51
CA ARG A 303 -18.73 16.44 16.85
C ARG A 303 -17.28 16.09 17.21
N GLY A 304 -16.33 16.95 16.82
CA GLY A 304 -14.90 16.78 17.12
C GLY A 304 -14.10 15.97 16.09
N TRP A 305 -14.74 15.42 15.05
CA TRP A 305 -14.05 14.78 13.93
C TRP A 305 -13.48 15.82 12.97
N VAL A 306 -12.25 15.61 12.51
CA VAL A 306 -11.59 16.50 11.54
C VAL A 306 -11.83 15.98 10.14
N SER A 307 -12.50 16.77 9.31
CA SER A 307 -12.75 16.43 7.90
C SER A 307 -11.44 16.31 7.10
N ALA A 308 -11.40 15.34 6.19
CA ALA A 308 -10.32 15.10 5.25
C ALA A 308 -10.88 14.92 3.83
N THR A 309 -10.03 15.02 2.81
CA THR A 309 -10.45 14.76 1.42
C THR A 309 -10.57 13.26 1.19
N GLY A 310 -11.80 12.79 0.93
CA GLY A 310 -12.08 11.40 0.59
C GLY A 310 -12.19 11.17 -0.93
N PRO A 311 -11.90 9.96 -1.44
CA PRO A 311 -12.15 9.58 -2.82
C PRO A 311 -13.65 9.28 -3.07
N GLY A 312 -14.11 9.36 -4.32
CA GLY A 312 -15.35 8.71 -4.78
C GLY A 312 -16.64 9.02 -4.00
N ASN A 313 -17.04 10.29 -3.89
CA ASN A 313 -18.26 10.74 -3.19
C ASN A 313 -18.37 10.24 -1.73
N THR A 314 -17.25 9.94 -1.07
CA THR A 314 -17.21 9.59 0.35
C THR A 314 -16.85 10.80 1.21
N GLN A 315 -17.43 10.85 2.42
CA GLN A 315 -17.09 11.85 3.43
C GLN A 315 -16.09 11.25 4.42
N LEU A 316 -14.81 11.61 4.28
CA LEU A 316 -13.73 11.11 5.12
C LEU A 316 -13.44 12.08 6.27
N SER A 317 -13.24 11.54 7.47
CA SER A 317 -12.85 12.29 8.65
C SER A 317 -12.01 11.44 9.60
N TYR A 318 -11.28 12.07 10.51
CA TYR A 318 -10.46 11.36 11.50
C TYR A 318 -10.49 12.01 12.88
N LYS A 319 -10.18 11.22 13.90
CA LYS A 319 -10.01 11.63 15.29
C LYS A 319 -8.70 11.04 15.82
N LYS A 320 -7.98 11.81 16.63
CA LYS A 320 -6.81 11.26 17.35
C LYS A 320 -7.33 10.44 18.52
N ALA A 321 -6.85 9.20 18.65
CA ALA A 321 -7.09 8.41 19.83
C ALA A 321 -6.23 8.95 20.99
N GLY A 322 -6.77 8.95 22.21
CA GLY A 322 -6.06 9.36 23.43
C GLY A 322 -5.20 8.25 24.03
N ASP A 323 -5.32 7.03 23.53
CA ASP A 323 -4.77 5.80 24.07
C ASP A 323 -3.97 5.01 23.01
N GLY A 324 -2.92 4.29 23.44
CA GLY A 324 -2.26 3.28 22.58
C GLY A 324 -1.36 3.82 21.46
N PRO A 325 -1.19 3.08 20.34
CA PRO A 325 -0.25 3.42 19.29
C PRO A 325 -0.77 4.66 18.54
N PRO A 326 0.07 5.36 17.76
CA PRO A 326 -0.30 6.59 17.06
C PRO A 326 -1.25 6.36 15.85
N LEU A 327 -2.15 5.38 15.94
CA LEU A 327 -3.21 5.12 14.98
C LEU A 327 -4.40 6.03 15.27
N ARG A 328 -4.87 6.71 14.21
CA ARG A 328 -6.08 7.53 14.25
C ARG A 328 -7.31 6.64 14.12
N LEU A 329 -8.41 7.07 14.70
CA LEU A 329 -9.72 6.58 14.29
C LEU A 329 -10.09 7.29 12.98
N TRP A 330 -10.55 6.52 12.00
CA TRP A 330 -11.04 7.03 10.73
C TRP A 330 -12.53 6.76 10.61
N LYS A 331 -13.28 7.77 10.16
CA LYS A 331 -14.71 7.67 9.91
C LYS A 331 -15.00 8.04 8.47
N VAL A 332 -15.71 7.16 7.78
CA VAL A 332 -16.16 7.32 6.41
C VAL A 332 -17.67 7.26 6.38
N THR A 333 -18.31 8.18 5.68
CA THR A 333 -19.76 8.12 5.42
C THR A 333 -20.02 8.12 3.92
N VAL A 334 -20.93 7.26 3.48
CA VAL A 334 -21.44 7.20 2.10
C VAL A 334 -22.95 6.93 2.11
N GLU A 335 -23.61 7.27 1.01
CA GLU A 335 -24.99 6.87 0.75
C GLU A 335 -25.03 5.62 -0.13
N VAL A 336 -25.91 4.68 0.21
CA VAL A 336 -26.11 3.41 -0.48
C VAL A 336 -27.58 3.29 -0.87
N GLU A 337 -27.84 2.91 -2.12
CA GLU A 337 -29.19 2.69 -2.67
C GLU A 337 -29.75 1.32 -2.23
N ALA A 338 -29.82 1.09 -0.92
CA ALA A 338 -30.42 -0.10 -0.34
C ALA A 338 -30.93 0.16 1.08
N ALA A 339 -31.84 -0.67 1.58
CA ALA A 339 -32.29 -0.58 2.97
C ALA A 339 -31.16 -0.97 3.96
N PRO A 340 -31.13 -0.39 5.19
CA PRO A 340 -30.11 -0.70 6.20
C PRO A 340 -29.88 -2.20 6.46
N ARG A 341 -30.96 -3.00 6.50
CA ARG A 341 -30.88 -4.45 6.68
C ARG A 341 -30.19 -5.16 5.52
N SER A 342 -30.40 -4.70 4.29
CA SER A 342 -29.73 -5.23 3.09
C SER A 342 -28.24 -4.89 3.10
N VAL A 343 -27.89 -3.66 3.49
CA VAL A 343 -26.48 -3.24 3.66
C VAL A 343 -25.79 -4.06 4.75
N LEU A 344 -26.45 -4.29 5.88
CA LEU A 344 -25.91 -5.14 6.94
C LEU A 344 -25.64 -6.56 6.43
N ASN A 345 -26.59 -7.16 5.69
CA ASN A 345 -26.40 -8.50 5.14
C ASN A 345 -25.25 -8.56 4.13
N ARG A 346 -25.12 -7.53 3.27
CA ARG A 346 -24.01 -7.39 2.31
C ARG A 346 -22.65 -7.42 3.01
N ILE A 347 -22.52 -6.73 4.13
CA ILE A 347 -21.29 -6.68 4.93
C ILE A 347 -21.06 -8.01 5.67
N LEU A 348 -22.11 -8.58 6.28
CA LEU A 348 -21.98 -9.77 7.13
C LEU A 348 -21.72 -11.06 6.36
N ARG A 349 -22.36 -11.21 5.19
CA ARG A 349 -22.49 -12.52 4.51
C ARG A 349 -22.00 -12.51 3.06
N GLU A 350 -21.89 -11.35 2.43
CA GLU A 350 -21.62 -11.23 0.98
C GLU A 350 -20.33 -10.44 0.70
N ARG A 351 -19.31 -10.60 1.55
CA ARG A 351 -18.02 -9.89 1.39
C ARG A 351 -17.35 -10.10 0.03
N HIS A 352 -17.49 -11.30 -0.53
CA HIS A 352 -16.98 -11.65 -1.85
C HIS A 352 -17.56 -10.79 -3.00
N LEU A 353 -18.67 -10.08 -2.79
CA LEU A 353 -19.25 -9.17 -3.80
C LEU A 353 -18.58 -7.79 -3.85
N TRP A 354 -17.81 -7.42 -2.83
CA TRP A 354 -17.22 -6.08 -2.72
C TRP A 354 -15.76 -6.05 -2.29
N ASP A 355 -15.17 -7.19 -1.94
CA ASP A 355 -13.75 -7.31 -1.58
C ASP A 355 -13.04 -8.22 -2.58
N GLU A 356 -12.46 -7.63 -3.62
CA GLU A 356 -11.74 -8.35 -4.68
C GLU A 356 -10.47 -9.06 -4.17
N ASP A 357 -9.91 -8.58 -3.05
CA ASP A 357 -8.73 -9.16 -2.44
C ASP A 357 -9.10 -10.28 -1.44
N LEU A 358 -10.39 -10.60 -1.24
CA LEU A 358 -10.82 -11.67 -0.34
C LEU A 358 -10.46 -13.05 -0.90
N LEU A 359 -9.56 -13.75 -0.21
CA LEU A 359 -9.18 -15.14 -0.57
C LEU A 359 -10.05 -16.16 0.17
N VAL A 360 -10.29 -15.92 1.45
CA VAL A 360 -11.04 -16.81 2.34
C VAL A 360 -11.90 -15.96 3.26
N GLY A 361 -13.14 -16.38 3.49
CA GLY A 361 -14.02 -15.79 4.50
C GLY A 361 -14.95 -16.86 5.06
N LYS A 362 -14.94 -17.07 6.38
CA LYS A 362 -15.78 -18.07 7.04
C LYS A 362 -16.10 -17.69 8.48
N VAL A 363 -17.29 -18.08 8.92
CA VAL A 363 -17.65 -18.06 10.34
C VAL A 363 -17.02 -19.27 11.00
N LEU A 364 -16.23 -19.04 12.05
CA LEU A 364 -15.62 -20.08 12.86
C LEU A 364 -16.60 -20.60 13.92
N GLU A 365 -17.34 -19.70 14.56
CA GLU A 365 -18.25 -20.02 15.65
C GLU A 365 -19.41 -19.01 15.72
N HIS A 366 -20.59 -19.46 16.16
CA HIS A 366 -21.73 -18.60 16.43
C HIS A 366 -21.99 -18.57 17.95
N PHE A 367 -22.29 -17.39 18.47
CA PHE A 367 -22.66 -17.16 19.87
C PHE A 367 -24.08 -16.62 19.97
N GLU A 368 -24.63 -16.64 21.18
CA GLU A 368 -25.92 -16.01 21.45
C GLU A 368 -25.87 -14.49 21.21
N GLY A 369 -27.04 -13.88 20.96
CA GLY A 369 -27.17 -12.42 20.83
C GLY A 369 -26.55 -11.85 19.54
N ASN A 370 -26.80 -12.48 18.39
CA ASN A 370 -26.34 -11.99 17.08
C ASN A 370 -24.83 -11.70 17.05
N THR A 371 -24.05 -12.64 17.59
CA THR A 371 -22.60 -12.53 17.66
C THR A 371 -21.97 -13.75 16.98
N ASP A 372 -20.93 -13.53 16.17
CA ASP A 372 -20.16 -14.63 15.58
C ASP A 372 -18.65 -14.33 15.58
N LEU A 373 -17.84 -15.38 15.52
CA LEU A 373 -16.40 -15.30 15.30
C LEU A 373 -16.15 -15.47 13.80
N TYR A 374 -15.62 -14.43 13.16
CA TYR A 374 -15.40 -14.42 11.73
C TYR A 374 -13.91 -14.38 11.40
N TYR A 375 -13.48 -15.29 10.53
CA TYR A 375 -12.11 -15.35 10.02
C TYR A 375 -12.09 -15.05 8.52
N TYR A 376 -11.16 -14.19 8.11
CA TYR A 376 -10.94 -13.92 6.70
C TYR A 376 -9.48 -13.60 6.38
N VAL A 377 -9.12 -13.81 5.12
CA VAL A 377 -7.77 -13.55 4.58
C VAL A 377 -7.90 -12.67 3.36
N GLN A 378 -7.11 -11.61 3.34
CA GLN A 378 -6.97 -10.71 2.19
C GLN A 378 -5.60 -10.92 1.53
N ASP A 379 -5.61 -10.89 0.19
CA ASP A 379 -4.40 -10.94 -0.60
C ASP A 379 -3.57 -9.65 -0.48
N SER A 380 -2.30 -9.76 -0.81
CA SER A 380 -1.36 -8.64 -0.93
C SER A 380 -0.66 -8.72 -2.27
N MET A 381 -0.18 -7.59 -2.79
CA MET A 381 0.67 -7.58 -3.98
C MET A 381 1.88 -8.51 -3.77
N ALA A 382 2.04 -9.55 -4.59
CA ALA A 382 3.16 -10.48 -4.48
C ALA A 382 4.52 -9.76 -4.53
N PRO A 383 5.53 -10.17 -3.73
CA PRO A 383 5.57 -11.35 -2.86
C PRO A 383 5.20 -11.04 -1.39
N HIS A 384 4.51 -9.92 -1.13
CA HIS A 384 4.22 -9.49 0.24
C HIS A 384 3.25 -10.47 0.92
N PRO A 385 3.41 -10.68 2.23
CA PRO A 385 2.57 -11.62 2.94
C PRO A 385 1.10 -11.18 2.90
N ARG A 386 0.22 -12.17 2.86
CA ARG A 386 -1.23 -12.00 3.01
C ARG A 386 -1.55 -11.46 4.40
N ARG A 387 -2.75 -10.92 4.56
CA ARG A 387 -3.24 -10.49 5.87
C ARG A 387 -4.40 -11.35 6.33
N SER A 388 -4.25 -11.93 7.51
CA SER A 388 -5.30 -12.70 8.17
C SER A 388 -5.95 -11.86 9.27
N PHE A 389 -7.25 -12.07 9.44
CA PHE A 389 -8.07 -11.35 10.40
C PHE A 389 -8.97 -12.35 11.10
N THR A 390 -8.93 -12.32 12.43
CA THR A 390 -9.88 -13.03 13.30
C THR A 390 -10.60 -11.98 14.11
N VAL A 391 -11.91 -11.85 13.91
CA VAL A 391 -12.72 -10.80 14.54
C VAL A 391 -13.95 -11.40 15.19
N LEU A 392 -14.17 -11.03 16.45
CA LEU A 392 -15.47 -11.21 17.10
C LEU A 392 -16.35 -10.05 16.65
N ARG A 393 -17.57 -10.35 16.19
CA ARG A 393 -18.48 -9.33 15.68
C ARG A 393 -19.90 -9.54 16.20
N SER A 394 -20.53 -8.45 16.62
CA SER A 394 -21.91 -8.41 17.11
C SER A 394 -22.71 -7.40 16.29
N TRP A 395 -23.99 -7.72 16.01
CA TRP A 395 -24.85 -6.83 15.23
C TRP A 395 -26.25 -6.67 15.79
N TRP A 396 -26.82 -5.49 15.53
CA TRP A 396 -28.17 -5.09 15.91
C TRP A 396 -28.94 -4.70 14.67
N GLN A 397 -30.20 -5.12 14.60
CA GLN A 397 -31.07 -4.92 13.44
C GLN A 397 -32.37 -4.28 13.89
N GLU A 398 -32.97 -3.48 13.00
CA GLU A 398 -34.31 -2.92 13.20
C GLU A 398 -34.47 -2.20 14.55
N LEU A 399 -33.44 -1.43 14.92
CA LEU A 399 -33.47 -0.54 16.07
C LEU A 399 -34.49 0.60 15.83
N SER A 400 -34.55 1.56 16.76
CA SER A 400 -35.41 2.73 16.61
C SER A 400 -35.23 3.37 15.23
N ARG A 401 -36.35 3.57 14.53
CA ARG A 401 -36.40 4.11 13.16
C ARG A 401 -35.76 3.24 12.08
N GLY A 402 -35.52 1.95 12.30
CA GLY A 402 -35.01 1.03 11.27
C GLY A 402 -33.49 1.07 11.09
N VAL A 403 -32.75 1.56 12.09
CA VAL A 403 -31.29 1.60 12.12
C VAL A 403 -30.72 0.18 12.32
N CYS A 404 -29.61 -0.10 11.66
CA CYS A 404 -28.81 -1.31 11.88
C CYS A 404 -27.37 -0.93 12.30
N ALA A 405 -26.72 -1.79 13.08
CA ALA A 405 -25.34 -1.60 13.49
C ALA A 405 -24.56 -2.92 13.53
N LEU A 406 -23.26 -2.85 13.27
CA LEU A 406 -22.31 -3.96 13.40
C LEU A 406 -21.04 -3.43 14.06
N VAL A 407 -20.59 -4.08 15.13
CA VAL A 407 -19.33 -3.76 15.80
C VAL A 407 -18.46 -5.00 15.82
N ALA A 408 -17.17 -4.83 15.55
CA ALA A 408 -16.20 -5.90 15.53
C ALA A 408 -14.86 -5.47 16.17
N THR A 409 -14.19 -6.43 16.80
CA THR A 409 -12.84 -6.29 17.34
C THR A 409 -12.05 -7.58 17.15
N SER A 410 -10.73 -7.48 17.09
CA SER A 410 -9.86 -8.64 16.94
C SER A 410 -9.70 -9.41 18.24
N VAL A 411 -9.66 -10.72 18.08
CA VAL A 411 -9.45 -11.70 19.14
C VAL A 411 -8.34 -12.65 18.72
N GLU A 412 -7.62 -13.20 19.70
CA GLU A 412 -6.55 -14.14 19.42
C GLU A 412 -7.16 -15.47 18.96
N PRO A 413 -6.83 -15.99 17.76
CA PRO A 413 -7.30 -17.30 17.34
C PRO A 413 -6.53 -18.39 18.10
N ASP A 414 -7.26 -19.36 18.68
CA ASP A 414 -6.68 -20.61 19.19
C ASP A 414 -6.10 -21.49 18.07
N LEU A 415 -6.54 -21.27 16.82
CA LEU A 415 -6.05 -21.97 15.64
C LEU A 415 -4.82 -21.22 15.12
N GLY A 416 -3.65 -21.88 15.22
CA GLY A 416 -2.39 -21.37 14.68
C GLY A 416 -2.61 -20.70 13.33
N GLY A 417 -2.25 -19.42 13.26
CA GLY A 417 -2.50 -18.58 12.09
C GLY A 417 -1.97 -19.22 10.81
N GLU A 418 -2.55 -18.87 9.67
CA GLU A 418 -2.08 -19.34 8.37
C GLU A 418 -0.56 -19.08 8.24
N GLU A 419 0.23 -20.14 8.02
CA GLU A 419 1.68 -20.03 7.90
C GLU A 419 2.03 -19.00 6.82
N GLY A 420 2.82 -17.98 7.19
CA GLY A 420 3.26 -16.92 6.27
C GLY A 420 2.30 -15.74 6.12
N ALA A 421 1.11 -15.75 6.72
CA ALA A 421 0.24 -14.58 6.79
C ALA A 421 0.59 -13.67 7.96
N VAL A 422 0.45 -12.35 7.78
CA VAL A 422 0.56 -11.36 8.85
C VAL A 422 -0.81 -11.15 9.47
N GLN A 423 -0.94 -11.44 10.76
CA GLN A 423 -2.18 -11.22 11.49
C GLN A 423 -2.40 -9.73 11.74
N ALA A 424 -3.45 -9.16 11.17
CA ALA A 424 -3.87 -7.80 11.43
C ALA A 424 -4.71 -7.72 12.72
N LEU A 425 -4.64 -6.58 13.40
CA LEU A 425 -5.33 -6.31 14.66
C LEU A 425 -6.38 -5.21 14.46
N VAL A 426 -7.64 -5.61 14.35
CA VAL A 426 -8.79 -4.70 14.34
C VAL A 426 -9.05 -4.25 15.77
N LEU A 427 -8.60 -3.05 16.14
CA LEU A 427 -8.87 -2.49 17.46
C LEU A 427 -10.35 -2.16 17.58
N THR A 428 -10.91 -1.54 16.54
CA THR A 428 -12.36 -1.36 16.41
C THR A 428 -12.74 -1.23 14.93
N ALA A 429 -13.84 -1.87 14.56
CA ALA A 429 -14.55 -1.65 13.30
C ALA A 429 -16.04 -1.54 13.61
N GLN A 430 -16.65 -0.43 13.23
CA GLN A 430 -18.02 -0.09 13.60
C GLN A 430 -18.75 0.38 12.35
N TYR A 431 -19.88 -0.24 12.05
CA TYR A 431 -20.74 0.14 10.93
C TYR A 431 -22.09 0.57 11.49
N LEU A 432 -22.51 1.79 11.15
CA LEU A 432 -23.84 2.32 11.44
C LEU A 432 -24.58 2.54 10.13
N MET A 433 -25.79 2.01 10.05
CA MET A 433 -26.63 2.04 8.85
C MET A 433 -27.95 2.72 9.20
N GLU A 434 -28.11 3.95 8.74
CA GLU A 434 -29.28 4.79 9.06
C GLU A 434 -30.14 4.97 7.80
N PRO A 435 -31.46 4.81 7.86
CA PRO A 435 -32.32 5.17 6.73
C PRO A 435 -32.21 6.66 6.42
N CYS A 436 -32.08 7.02 5.13
CA CYS A 436 -31.91 8.43 4.72
C CYS A 436 -32.79 8.86 3.54
N GLY A 437 -33.92 8.18 3.31
CA GLY A 437 -34.83 8.44 2.20
C GLY A 437 -35.59 7.17 1.82
N SER A 438 -36.44 7.21 0.79
CA SER A 438 -37.18 6.05 0.31
C SER A 438 -36.25 5.01 -0.32
N GLY A 439 -35.81 4.03 0.48
CA GLY A 439 -34.96 2.93 0.03
C GLY A 439 -33.45 3.18 0.10
N HIS A 440 -33.02 4.30 0.70
CA HIS A 440 -31.60 4.66 0.83
C HIS A 440 -31.09 4.48 2.26
N CYS A 441 -29.82 4.14 2.38
CA CYS A 441 -29.09 3.96 3.64
C CYS A 441 -27.85 4.84 3.67
N ARG A 442 -27.71 5.63 4.74
CA ARG A 442 -26.46 6.29 5.10
C ARG A 442 -25.60 5.28 5.85
N LEU A 443 -24.54 4.83 5.21
CA LEU A 443 -23.55 3.93 5.81
C LEU A 443 -22.39 4.75 6.37
N THR A 444 -22.18 4.65 7.68
CA THR A 444 -21.03 5.21 8.38
C THR A 444 -20.14 4.07 8.90
N HIS A 445 -18.87 4.06 8.51
CA HIS A 445 -17.86 3.11 8.98
C HIS A 445 -16.80 3.85 9.81
N ILE A 446 -16.62 3.45 11.07
CA ILE A 446 -15.53 3.90 11.95
C ILE A 446 -14.55 2.75 12.11
N SER A 447 -13.27 3.00 11.82
CA SER A 447 -12.25 1.96 11.83
C SER A 447 -10.94 2.43 12.47
N ARG A 448 -10.33 1.52 13.22
CA ARG A 448 -8.97 1.61 13.75
C ARG A 448 -8.36 0.21 13.70
N THR A 449 -7.47 -0.03 12.75
CA THR A 449 -6.81 -1.34 12.55
C THR A 449 -5.32 -1.18 12.43
N ASP A 450 -4.57 -2.02 13.12
CA ASP A 450 -3.15 -2.23 12.87
C ASP A 450 -2.97 -3.40 11.89
N LEU A 451 -2.67 -3.08 10.63
CA LEU A 451 -2.34 -4.01 9.56
C LEU A 451 -0.96 -4.67 9.72
N ARG A 452 -0.17 -4.26 10.72
CA ARG A 452 1.22 -4.64 11.03
C ARG A 452 2.22 -4.43 9.87
N GLY A 453 3.42 -4.00 10.23
CA GLY A 453 4.49 -3.75 9.24
C GLY A 453 4.32 -2.48 8.40
N ARG A 454 3.49 -1.53 8.87
CA ARG A 454 3.28 -0.21 8.26
C ARG A 454 3.87 0.89 9.14
N SER A 455 4.44 1.92 8.52
CA SER A 455 4.94 3.08 9.26
C SER A 455 3.79 3.97 9.76
N PRO A 456 4.00 4.75 10.83
CA PRO A 456 3.00 5.73 11.30
C PRO A 456 2.60 6.76 10.23
N GLU A 457 3.53 7.18 9.36
CA GLU A 457 3.22 8.13 8.29
C GLU A 457 2.33 7.50 7.22
N TRP A 458 2.49 6.22 6.92
CA TRP A 458 1.60 5.49 6.01
C TRP A 458 0.17 5.43 6.56
N TYR A 459 -0.02 5.11 7.85
CA TYR A 459 -1.36 5.12 8.45
C TYR A 459 -2.04 6.49 8.36
N LYS A 460 -1.27 7.55 8.51
CA LYS A 460 -1.75 8.93 8.42
C LYS A 460 -2.13 9.33 7.00
N GLN A 461 -1.43 8.82 5.98
CA GLN A 461 -1.63 9.22 4.59
C GLN A 461 -2.55 8.28 3.81
N VAL A 462 -2.65 7.00 4.20
CA VAL A 462 -3.23 5.93 3.37
C VAL A 462 -4.44 5.27 4.01
N TYR A 463 -4.36 4.90 5.29
CA TYR A 463 -5.36 4.00 5.89
C TYR A 463 -6.79 4.54 5.79
N GLY A 464 -7.00 5.85 6.01
CA GLY A 464 -8.31 6.47 5.82
C GLY A 464 -8.86 6.38 4.38
N TYR A 465 -7.99 6.42 3.37
CA TYR A 465 -8.40 6.21 1.98
C TYR A 465 -8.81 4.75 1.73
N LEU A 466 -8.16 3.78 2.38
CA LEU A 466 -8.55 2.37 2.28
C LEU A 466 -9.94 2.12 2.89
N CYS A 467 -10.23 2.71 4.06
CA CYS A 467 -11.58 2.68 4.63
C CYS A 467 -12.61 3.31 3.67
N ALA A 468 -12.22 4.35 2.94
CA ALA A 468 -13.10 4.99 1.97
C ALA A 468 -13.34 4.12 0.73
N VAL A 469 -12.30 3.45 0.22
CA VAL A 469 -12.41 2.49 -0.89
C VAL A 469 -13.29 1.30 -0.49
N GLU A 470 -13.12 0.77 0.71
CA GLU A 470 -13.94 -0.34 1.25
C GLU A 470 -15.44 0.02 1.25
N VAL A 471 -15.78 1.17 1.83
CA VAL A 471 -17.18 1.64 1.92
C VAL A 471 -17.74 1.99 0.54
N ALA A 472 -16.91 2.53 -0.37
CA ALA A 472 -17.31 2.76 -1.76
C ALA A 472 -17.58 1.44 -2.51
N ARG A 473 -16.75 0.41 -2.34
CA ARG A 473 -16.98 -0.92 -2.93
C ARG A 473 -18.26 -1.57 -2.39
N ILE A 474 -18.55 -1.42 -1.09
CA ILE A 474 -19.83 -1.86 -0.51
C ILE A 474 -20.99 -1.16 -1.21
N ARG A 475 -20.97 0.18 -1.36
CA ARG A 475 -21.98 0.93 -2.11
C ARG A 475 -22.14 0.40 -3.54
N ASP A 476 -21.03 0.33 -4.27
CA ASP A 476 -21.03 0.04 -5.71
C ASP A 476 -21.48 -1.41 -6.01
N SER A 477 -21.31 -2.32 -5.05
CA SER A 477 -21.81 -3.69 -5.16
C SER A 477 -23.34 -3.79 -5.23
N PHE A 478 -24.10 -2.77 -4.83
CA PHE A 478 -25.57 -2.75 -5.01
C PHE A 478 -26.00 -2.29 -6.41
N VAL A 479 -25.16 -1.51 -7.09
CA VAL A 479 -25.42 -1.05 -8.47
C VAL A 479 -25.11 -2.17 -9.46
N GLN A 480 -24.06 -2.95 -9.21
CA GLN A 480 -23.63 -4.05 -10.08
C GLN A 480 -24.57 -5.27 -10.05
N SER A 481 -25.44 -5.39 -9.03
CA SER A 481 -26.40 -6.50 -8.88
C SER A 481 -27.70 -6.35 -9.69
N MET A 482 -27.89 -5.25 -10.44
CA MET A 482 -29.02 -5.14 -11.36
C MET A 482 -28.72 -5.98 -12.61
N PRO A 483 -29.50 -7.04 -12.92
CA PRO A 483 -29.31 -7.75 -14.18
C PRO A 483 -29.53 -6.74 -15.30
N ARG A 484 -28.58 -6.67 -16.25
CA ARG A 484 -28.84 -6.03 -17.54
C ARG A 484 -30.07 -6.72 -18.10
N GLY A 485 -31.19 -6.01 -18.06
CA GLY A 485 -32.48 -6.51 -18.51
C GLY A 485 -32.31 -7.12 -19.89
N ALA A 486 -32.91 -8.29 -20.05
CA ALA A 486 -33.10 -8.94 -21.33
C ALA A 486 -33.43 -7.88 -22.40
N GLU A 487 -32.73 -7.95 -23.52
CA GLU A 487 -33.21 -7.38 -24.78
C GLU A 487 -34.57 -8.04 -25.06
N ALA A 488 -35.62 -7.45 -24.50
CA ALA A 488 -37.00 -7.71 -24.88
C ALA A 488 -37.18 -7.02 -26.22
N GLY A 489 -37.41 -7.83 -27.24
CA GLY A 489 -37.47 -7.40 -28.63
C GLY A 489 -38.51 -6.31 -28.91
N MET A 490 -38.16 -5.49 -29.89
CA MET A 490 -39.01 -5.12 -31.02
C MET A 490 -38.14 -5.01 -32.26
#